data_AF-A0A1J3FII5-F1
#
_entry.id   AF-A0A1J3FII5-F1
#
_cell.length_a   1.000
_cell.length_b   1.000
_cell.length_c   1.000
_cell.angle_alpha   90.00
_cell.angle_beta   90.00
_cell.angle_gamma   90.00
#
_symmetry.space_group_name_H-M   'P 1'
#
loop_
_entity.id
_entity.type
_entity.pdbx_description
1 polymer ?
#
loop_
_entity_poly.entity_id
_entity_poly.type
_entity_poly.pdbx_seq_one_letter_code
_entity_poly.pdbx_strand_id
1 'polypeptide(L)' 'AFINGLLESGVNPYNGFTYDHTYGTKIGGTIFDDAGHRHSAANLLEYANPDNIVVYLHASVHKILFTTTGSQRPKA' A
#
# COMPACT_ATOMS: atom_id res chain seq x y z
N ALA A 1 15.46 21.16 11.30
CA ALA A 1 15.44 22.06 10.12
C ALA A 1 14.13 21.97 9.35
N PHE A 2 13.74 20.80 8.82
CA PHE A 2 12.53 20.67 7.97
C PHE A 2 11.18 20.91 8.66
N ILE A 3 11.03 20.53 9.94
CA ILE A 3 9.79 20.77 10.70
C ILE A 3 9.49 22.26 10.79
N ASN A 4 10.53 23.06 11.11
CA ASN A 4 10.37 24.51 11.30
C ASN A 4 9.93 25.20 10.01
N GLY A 5 10.36 24.73 8.83
CA GLY A 5 9.95 25.34 7.57
C GLY A 5 8.44 25.29 7.35
N LEU A 6 7.79 24.15 7.63
CA LEU A 6 6.33 24.02 7.51
C LEU A 6 5.59 24.84 8.57
N LEU A 7 6.13 24.92 9.78
CA LEU A 7 5.54 25.73 10.86
C LEU A 7 5.65 27.23 10.54
N GLU A 8 6.82 27.69 10.07
CA GLU A 8 7.08 29.07 9.65
C GLU A 8 6.21 29.48 8.44
N SER A 9 5.88 28.54 7.56
CA SER A 9 4.93 28.76 6.47
C SER A 9 3.45 28.67 6.88
N GLY A 10 3.16 28.51 8.17
CA GLY A 10 1.80 28.54 8.71
C GLY A 10 1.08 27.19 8.82
N VAL A 11 1.72 26.06 8.51
CA VAL A 11 1.13 24.71 8.61
C VAL A 11 1.15 24.22 10.06
N ASN A 12 0.27 24.79 10.86
CA ASN A 12 0.17 24.53 12.29
C ASN A 12 -1.05 23.65 12.62
N PRO A 13 -1.05 22.93 13.76
CA PRO A 13 0.01 22.84 14.77
C PRO A 13 1.09 21.80 14.42
N TYR A 14 2.12 21.70 15.25
CA TYR A 14 3.01 20.53 15.25
C TYR A 14 2.35 19.38 16.03
N ASN A 15 2.05 18.29 15.33
CA ASN A 15 1.36 17.12 15.87
C ASN A 15 2.32 16.04 16.41
N GLY A 16 3.64 16.27 16.40
CA GLY A 16 4.60 15.25 16.78
C GLY A 16 4.74 14.12 15.75
N PHE A 17 5.06 12.93 16.24
CA PHE A 17 5.04 11.68 15.45
C PHE A 17 3.65 11.06 15.50
N THR A 18 3.08 10.73 14.34
CA THR A 18 1.82 10.00 14.24
C THR A 18 1.68 9.27 12.90
N TYR A 19 0.98 8.13 12.91
CA TYR A 19 0.57 7.42 11.69
C TYR A 19 -0.72 8.00 11.08
N ASP A 20 -1.45 8.81 11.85
CA ASP A 20 -2.76 9.28 11.44
C ASP A 20 -2.67 10.38 10.37
N HIS A 21 -3.67 10.36 9.48
CA HIS A 21 -3.89 11.47 8.58
C HIS A 21 -4.62 12.60 9.31
N THR A 22 -3.85 13.59 9.76
CA THR A 22 -4.36 14.80 10.42
C THR A 22 -3.77 16.07 9.78
N TYR A 23 -4.52 17.17 9.83
CA TYR A 23 -4.03 18.49 9.41
C TYR A 23 -2.95 19.01 10.36
N GLY A 24 -1.97 19.74 9.82
CA GLY A 24 -0.82 20.28 10.56
C GLY A 24 0.50 19.60 10.19
N THR A 25 1.59 20.07 10.80
CA THR A 25 2.94 19.53 10.59
C THR A 25 3.14 18.29 11.45
N LYS A 26 3.64 17.19 10.86
CA LYS A 26 3.87 15.92 11.57
C LYS A 26 5.07 15.17 11.04
N ILE A 27 5.57 14.23 11.85
CA ILE A 27 6.49 13.17 11.42
C ILE A 27 5.65 11.91 11.24
N GLY A 28 5.62 11.37 10.02
CA GLY A 28 4.92 10.13 9.72
C GLY A 28 5.80 8.90 9.92
N GLY A 29 5.17 7.73 9.85
CA GLY A 29 5.88 6.46 9.68
C GLY A 29 6.60 6.37 8.33
N THR A 30 7.63 5.53 8.27
CA THR A 30 8.32 5.16 7.04
C THR A 30 8.37 3.64 6.93
N ILE A 31 8.50 3.15 5.69
CA ILE A 31 8.74 1.73 5.42
C ILE A 31 10.25 1.40 5.36
N PHE A 32 11.11 2.37 5.60
CA PHE A 32 12.55 2.15 5.74
C PHE A 32 12.88 1.91 7.21
N ASP A 33 13.70 0.89 7.49
CA ASP A 33 14.24 0.67 8.84
C ASP A 33 15.44 1.58 9.15
N ASP A 34 15.96 1.48 10.37
CA ASP A 34 17.09 2.28 10.84
C ASP A 34 18.39 2.02 10.08
N ALA A 35 18.53 0.86 9.44
CA ALA A 35 19.66 0.54 8.57
C ALA A 35 19.47 1.05 7.13
N GLY A 36 18.30 1.65 6.83
CA GLY A 36 17.95 2.15 5.51
C GLY A 36 17.42 1.08 4.55
N HIS A 37 17.09 -0.12 5.03
CA HIS A 37 16.44 -1.12 4.19
C HIS A 37 14.95 -0.85 4.04
N ARG A 38 14.44 -1.00 2.82
CA ARG A 38 13.02 -0.82 2.53
C ARG A 38 12.25 -2.11 2.77
N HIS A 39 11.23 -2.06 3.61
CA HIS A 39 10.23 -3.10 3.79
C HIS A 39 9.01 -2.81 2.91
N SER A 40 8.48 -3.81 2.23
CA SER A 40 7.39 -3.66 1.26
C SER A 40 6.26 -4.64 1.55
N ALA A 41 5.17 -4.55 0.77
CA ALA A 41 4.07 -5.51 0.87
C ALA A 41 4.53 -6.96 0.65
N ALA A 42 5.61 -7.19 -0.10
CA ALA A 42 6.15 -8.54 -0.30
C ALA A 42 6.70 -9.15 1.00
N ASN A 43 7.15 -8.36 1.97
CA ASN A 43 7.59 -8.88 3.28
C ASN A 43 6.44 -9.54 4.04
N LEU A 44 5.19 -9.13 3.80
CA LEU A 44 4.03 -9.76 4.43
C LEU A 44 3.81 -11.21 3.96
N LEU A 45 4.42 -11.63 2.84
CA LEU A 45 4.40 -13.02 2.39
C LEU A 45 5.14 -13.96 3.36
N GLU A 46 6.05 -13.45 4.20
CA GLU A 46 6.72 -14.22 5.24
C GLU A 46 5.73 -14.85 6.24
N TYR A 47 4.57 -14.22 6.43
CA TYR A 47 3.52 -14.70 7.34
C TYR A 47 2.50 -15.62 6.66
N ALA A 48 2.64 -15.89 5.36
CA ALA A 48 1.75 -16.81 4.65
C ALA A 48 2.06 -18.27 5.00
N ASN A 49 1.05 -19.15 4.96
CA ASN A 49 1.31 -20.58 4.97
C ASN A 49 1.88 -20.99 3.59
N PRO A 50 3.15 -21.47 3.51
CA PRO A 50 3.79 -21.79 2.24
C PRO A 50 3.08 -22.92 1.48
N ASP A 51 2.39 -23.83 2.17
CA ASP A 51 1.67 -24.94 1.52
C ASP A 51 0.40 -24.48 0.78
N ASN A 52 -0.07 -23.26 1.07
CA ASN A 52 -1.33 -22.72 0.56
C ASN A 52 -1.17 -21.49 -0.35
N ILE A 53 0.06 -21.09 -0.66
CA ILE A 53 0.33 -19.91 -1.50
C ILE A 53 1.32 -20.22 -2.61
N VAL A 54 1.03 -19.70 -3.81
CA VAL A 54 1.95 -19.76 -4.96
C VAL A 54 2.07 -18.37 -5.55
N VAL A 55 3.29 -17.92 -5.77
CA VAL A 55 3.60 -16.59 -6.33
C VAL A 55 4.20 -16.78 -7.71
N TYR A 56 3.53 -16.20 -8.72
CA TYR A 56 4.02 -16.21 -10.10
C TYR A 56 4.62 -14.83 -10.44
N LEU A 57 5.89 -14.82 -10.83
CA LEU A 57 6.57 -13.63 -11.34
C LEU A 57 6.41 -13.54 -12.85
N HIS A 58 6.41 -12.32 -13.40
CA HIS A 58 6.27 -12.06 -14.83
C HIS A 58 5.00 -12.65 -15.49
N ALA A 59 3.94 -12.86 -14.71
CA ALA A 59 2.67 -13.39 -15.20
C ALA A 59 1.66 -12.25 -15.49
N SER A 60 1.62 -11.77 -16.73
CA SER A 60 0.63 -10.77 -17.15
C SER A 60 -0.77 -11.40 -17.29
N VAL A 61 -1.76 -10.87 -16.58
CA VAL A 61 -3.15 -11.34 -16.64
C VAL A 61 -3.87 -10.68 -17.82
N HIS A 62 -4.29 -11.47 -18.83
CA HIS A 62 -4.91 -10.95 -20.05
C HIS A 62 -6.44 -11.01 -20.07
N LYS A 63 -7.03 -11.99 -19.39
CA LYS A 63 -8.47 -12.25 -19.44
C LYS A 63 -8.93 -12.91 -18.16
N ILE A 64 -10.04 -12.44 -17.62
CA ILE A 64 -10.78 -13.11 -16.57
C ILE A 64 -11.86 -13.97 -17.24
N LEU A 65 -11.90 -15.26 -16.91
CA LEU A 65 -12.90 -16.19 -17.44
C LEU A 65 -14.12 -16.20 -16.52
N PHE A 66 -15.30 -15.94 -17.07
CA PHE A 66 -16.56 -15.98 -16.34
C PHE A 66 -17.40 -17.16 -16.80
N THR A 67 -17.96 -17.91 -15.86
CA THR A 67 -19.02 -18.89 -16.14
C THR A 67 -20.38 -18.20 -16.05
N THR A 68 -21.11 -18.11 -17.15
CA THR A 68 -22.49 -17.62 -17.15
C THR A 68 -23.45 -18.80 -17.06
N THR A 69 -24.19 -18.93 -15.95
CA THR A 69 -25.29 -19.90 -15.83
C THR A 69 -26.61 -19.24 -16.25
N GLY A 70 -27.09 -19.53 -17.45
CA GLY A 70 -28.34 -19.03 -18.02
C GLY A 70 -28.36 -19.09 -19.55
N SER A 71 -29.55 -19.19 -20.15
CA SER A 71 -29.75 -19.30 -21.61
C SER A 71 -29.02 -18.17 -22.34
N GLN A 72 -28.15 -18.52 -23.29
CA GLN A 72 -27.52 -17.52 -24.15
C GLN A 72 -28.61 -16.68 -24.83
N ARG A 73 -28.56 -15.36 -24.63
CA ARG A 73 -29.41 -14.43 -25.40
C ARG A 73 -29.13 -14.68 -26.88
N PRO A 74 -30.16 -14.89 -27.73
CA PRO A 74 -29.94 -15.03 -29.16
C PRO A 74 -29.24 -13.76 -29.64
N LYS A 75 -28.09 -13.94 -30.30
CA LYS A 75 -27.42 -12.85 -30.99
C LYS A 75 -28.16 -12.63 -32.31
N ALA A 76 -28.56 -11.38 -32.54
CA ALA A 76 -29.09 -10.90 -33.82
C ALA A 76 -27.99 -10.90 -34.89
#